data_AF-A0A3M1AKB9-F1
#
_entry.id   AF-A0A3M1AKB9-F1
#
_cell.length_a   1.000
_cell.length_b   1.000
_cell.length_c   1.000
_cell.angle_alpha   90.00
_cell.angle_beta   90.00
_cell.angle_gamma   90.00
#
_symmetry.space_group_name_H-M   'P 1'
#
loop_
_entity.id
_entity.type
_entity.pdbx_description
1 polymer ?
#
loop_
_entity_poly.entity_id
_entity_poly.type
_entity_poly.pdbx_seq_one_letter_code
_entity_poly.pdbx_strand_id
1 'polypeptide(L)'
;MIQFFEEIDLSAEEVRVIAQGLNELAKIDGVHESERKMIEEFFEACRREAPENLSDLDGFDIEEAKRVLHREETKLLFIKTLILLCYADGRYSAGEAEEVERYATELGISEEQFASLHESVKDFLLAQLSHLANLDALREVGEELEMLPKQKGSEA
;
A
#
# COMPACT_ATOMS: atom_id res chain seq x y z
N MET A 1 9.43 2.46 19.04
CA MET A 1 9.55 1.86 17.70
C MET A 1 8.12 1.65 17.23
N ILE A 2 7.68 2.38 16.21
CA ILE A 2 6.28 2.31 15.75
C ILE A 2 6.12 0.96 15.06
N GLN A 3 5.31 0.08 15.64
CA GLN A 3 4.96 -1.20 15.04
C GLN A 3 3.87 -0.91 13.99
N PHE A 4 4.30 -0.65 12.74
CA PHE A 4 3.43 -0.19 11.65
C PHE A 4 2.59 -1.34 11.06
N PHE A 5 3.20 -2.51 10.96
CA PHE A 5 2.54 -3.78 10.73
C PHE A 5 2.57 -4.59 12.02
N GLU A 6 1.42 -5.08 12.46
CA GLU A 6 1.37 -6.13 13.46
C GLU A 6 1.91 -7.43 12.84
N GLU A 7 2.53 -8.29 13.65
CA GLU A 7 2.88 -9.64 13.19
C GLU A 7 1.58 -10.42 12.99
N ILE A 8 1.11 -10.47 11.75
CA ILE A 8 -0.11 -11.17 11.34
C ILE A 8 0.31 -12.44 10.60
N ASP A 9 -0.07 -13.60 11.13
CA ASP A 9 0.04 -14.86 10.41
C ASP A 9 -0.99 -14.88 9.27
N LEU A 10 -0.48 -14.91 8.04
CA LEU A 10 -1.29 -15.03 6.83
C LEU A 10 -1.30 -16.48 6.35
N SER A 11 -2.48 -16.96 5.98
CA SER A 11 -2.64 -18.21 5.25
C SER A 11 -2.27 -18.05 3.78
N ALA A 12 -2.03 -19.18 3.11
CA ALA A 12 -1.72 -19.20 1.69
C ALA A 12 -2.75 -18.51 0.80
N GLU A 13 -4.04 -18.69 1.13
CA GLU A 13 -5.13 -18.05 0.39
C GLU A 13 -5.13 -16.52 0.59
N GLU A 14 -4.88 -16.05 1.82
CA GLU A 14 -4.78 -14.62 2.13
C GLU A 14 -3.58 -13.98 1.41
N VAL A 15 -2.41 -14.64 1.42
CA VAL A 15 -1.22 -14.17 0.68
C VAL A 15 -1.49 -14.06 -0.81
N ARG A 16 -2.14 -15.08 -1.41
CA ARG A 16 -2.51 -15.06 -2.83
C ARG A 16 -3.41 -13.88 -3.16
N VAL A 17 -4.50 -13.70 -2.42
CA VAL A 17 -5.49 -12.63 -2.68
C VAL A 17 -4.85 -11.25 -2.54
N ILE A 18 -4.01 -11.05 -1.51
CA ILE A 18 -3.29 -9.79 -1.33
C ILE A 18 -2.38 -9.53 -2.52
N ALA A 19 -1.57 -10.52 -2.92
CA ALA A 19 -0.67 -10.38 -4.05
C ALA A 19 -1.40 -10.14 -5.38
N GLN A 20 -2.57 -10.75 -5.59
CA GLN A 20 -3.43 -10.49 -6.75
C GLN A 20 -3.95 -9.05 -6.73
N GLY A 21 -4.42 -8.55 -5.58
CA GLY A 21 -4.89 -7.18 -5.46
C GLY A 21 -3.80 -6.14 -5.70
N LEU A 22 -2.59 -6.39 -5.20
CA LEU A 22 -1.41 -5.55 -5.49
C LEU A 22 -1.06 -5.55 -6.99
N ASN A 23 -1.04 -6.72 -7.62
CA ASN A 23 -0.75 -6.84 -9.05
C ASN A 23 -1.85 -6.22 -9.92
N GLU A 24 -3.11 -6.25 -9.50
CA GLU A 24 -4.21 -5.60 -10.23
C GLU A 24 -4.15 -4.08 -10.10
N LEU A 25 -3.85 -3.57 -8.91
CA LEU A 25 -3.67 -2.13 -8.67
C LEU A 25 -2.54 -1.55 -9.52
N ALA A 26 -1.37 -2.20 -9.54
CA ALA A 26 -0.21 -1.77 -10.35
C ALA A 26 -0.48 -1.75 -11.86
N LYS A 27 -1.54 -2.39 -12.36
CA LYS A 27 -1.89 -2.37 -13.79
C LYS A 27 -2.72 -1.16 -14.18
N ILE A 28 -3.33 -0.43 -13.23
CA ILE A 28 -4.26 0.67 -13.52
C ILE A 28 -3.58 1.76 -14.34
N ASP A 29 -2.42 2.22 -13.88
CA ASP A 29 -1.63 3.26 -14.57
C ASP A 29 -0.37 2.72 -15.26
N GLY A 30 -0.18 1.40 -15.18
CA GLY A 30 0.90 0.66 -15.81
C GLY A 30 2.00 0.31 -14.82
N VAL A 31 2.47 -0.94 -14.88
CA VAL A 31 3.37 -1.48 -13.86
C VAL A 31 4.76 -0.82 -13.92
N HIS A 32 5.18 -0.22 -12.81
CA HIS A 32 6.50 0.32 -12.59
C HIS A 32 7.45 -0.71 -11.94
N GLU A 33 8.77 -0.52 -12.14
CA GLU A 33 9.79 -1.45 -11.59
C GLU A 33 9.75 -1.48 -10.04
N SER A 34 9.50 -0.34 -9.40
CA SER A 34 9.40 -0.24 -7.94
C SER A 34 8.21 -1.03 -7.37
N GLU A 35 7.05 -0.96 -8.03
CA GLU A 35 5.85 -1.70 -7.63
C GLU A 35 6.05 -3.21 -7.81
N ARG A 36 6.63 -3.61 -8.95
CA ARG A 36 6.97 -5.02 -9.22
C ARG A 36 7.89 -5.57 -8.14
N LYS A 37 8.93 -4.81 -7.77
CA LYS A 37 9.86 -5.21 -6.71
C LYS A 37 9.16 -5.32 -5.35
N MET A 38 8.25 -4.41 -5.03
CA MET A 38 7.49 -4.49 -3.77
C MET A 38 6.59 -5.74 -3.72
N ILE A 39 5.92 -6.08 -4.83
CA ILE A 39 5.10 -7.30 -4.94
C ILE A 39 5.97 -8.56 -4.77
N GLU A 40 7.15 -8.58 -5.39
CA GLU A 40 8.12 -9.67 -5.26
C GLU A 40 8.64 -9.81 -3.82
N GLU A 41 8.97 -8.71 -3.16
CA GLU A 41 9.42 -8.69 -1.76
C GLU A 41 8.33 -9.16 -0.81
N PHE A 42 7.08 -8.73 -1.01
CA PHE A 42 5.93 -9.20 -0.25
C PHE A 42 5.77 -10.72 -0.38
N PHE A 43 5.89 -11.24 -1.61
CA PHE A 43 5.77 -12.66 -1.88
C PHE A 43 6.90 -13.48 -1.25
N GLU A 44 8.15 -13.01 -1.36
CA GLU A 44 9.30 -13.68 -0.75
C GLU A 44 9.20 -13.67 0.78
N ALA A 45 8.74 -12.57 1.38
CA ALA A 45 8.48 -12.48 2.81
C ALA A 45 7.43 -13.50 3.27
N CYS A 46 6.45 -13.79 2.41
CA CYS A 46 5.37 -14.74 2.68
C CYS A 46 5.62 -16.14 2.11
N ARG A 47 6.82 -16.44 1.56
CA ARG A 47 7.10 -17.61 0.72
C ARG A 47 6.72 -18.98 1.29
N ARG A 48 6.67 -19.11 2.61
CA ARG A 48 6.25 -20.36 3.27
C ARG A 48 4.77 -20.69 3.02
N GLU A 49 3.96 -19.64 2.83
CA GLU A 49 2.53 -19.71 2.63
C GLU A 49 2.14 -19.23 1.21
N ALA A 50 3.01 -18.50 0.49
CA ALA A 50 2.71 -17.97 -0.84
C ALA A 50 2.48 -19.06 -1.92
N PRO A 51 1.77 -18.73 -3.02
CA PRO A 51 1.74 -19.54 -4.24
C PRO A 51 3.14 -19.90 -4.77
N GLU A 52 3.25 -20.84 -5.71
CA GLU A 52 4.56 -21.19 -6.28
C GLU A 52 5.08 -20.16 -7.31
N ASN A 53 4.20 -19.44 -8.03
CA ASN A 53 4.60 -18.55 -9.13
C ASN A 53 3.87 -17.19 -9.11
N LEU A 54 4.63 -16.12 -9.35
CA LEU A 54 4.13 -14.75 -9.53
C LEU A 54 3.32 -14.55 -10.82
N SER A 55 3.47 -15.44 -11.81
CA SER A 55 2.71 -15.40 -13.06
C SER A 55 1.22 -15.71 -12.86
N ASP A 56 0.84 -16.27 -11.71
CA ASP A 56 -0.53 -16.65 -11.39
C ASP A 56 -1.28 -15.56 -10.60
N LEU A 57 -0.73 -14.34 -10.54
CA LEU A 57 -1.30 -13.20 -9.81
C LEU A 57 -2.35 -12.41 -10.61
N ASP A 58 -2.77 -12.91 -11.77
CA ASP A 58 -3.89 -12.33 -12.51
C ASP A 58 -5.25 -12.76 -11.92
N GLY A 59 -6.28 -11.95 -12.18
CA GLY A 59 -7.67 -12.29 -11.84
C GLY A 59 -8.04 -12.00 -10.39
N PHE A 60 -7.63 -10.84 -9.85
CA PHE A 60 -8.16 -10.37 -8.57
C PHE A 60 -9.69 -10.24 -8.63
N ASP A 61 -10.37 -10.75 -7.60
CA ASP A 61 -11.81 -10.63 -7.42
C ASP A 61 -12.09 -10.13 -5.99
N ILE A 62 -12.77 -8.99 -5.90
CA ILE A 62 -13.10 -8.36 -4.62
C ILE A 62 -14.08 -9.21 -3.79
N GLU A 63 -14.95 -10.00 -4.41
CA GLU A 63 -15.87 -10.89 -3.69
C GLU A 63 -15.14 -12.09 -3.10
N GLU A 64 -14.15 -12.62 -3.83
CA GLU A 64 -13.21 -13.60 -3.27
C GLU A 64 -12.41 -12.98 -2.12
N ALA A 65 -11.91 -11.75 -2.28
CA ALA A 65 -11.15 -11.07 -1.26
C ALA A 65 -11.96 -10.87 0.03
N LYS A 66 -13.24 -10.48 -0.06
CA LYS A 66 -14.15 -10.36 1.09
C LYS A 66 -14.34 -11.68 1.84
N ARG A 67 -14.35 -12.80 1.11
CA ARG A 67 -14.48 -14.15 1.70
C ARG A 67 -13.19 -14.62 2.37
N VAL A 68 -12.04 -14.39 1.73
CA VAL A 68 -10.73 -14.85 2.21
C VAL A 68 -10.21 -13.96 3.33
N LEU A 69 -10.23 -12.64 3.13
CA LEU A 69 -9.86 -11.61 4.12
C LEU A 69 -11.04 -11.33 5.07
N HIS A 70 -11.47 -12.36 5.78
CA HIS A 70 -12.63 -12.29 6.66
C HIS A 70 -12.32 -11.65 8.03
N ARG A 71 -11.04 -11.62 8.41
CA ARG A 71 -10.56 -11.05 9.67
C ARG A 71 -10.30 -9.55 9.51
N GLU A 72 -10.56 -8.76 10.54
CA GLU A 72 -10.39 -7.32 10.46
C GLU A 72 -8.93 -6.95 10.21
N GLU A 73 -7.99 -7.61 10.91
CA GLU A 73 -6.57 -7.37 10.77
C GLU A 73 -6.04 -7.64 9.35
N THR A 74 -6.57 -8.63 8.64
CA THR A 74 -6.13 -8.95 7.27
C THR A 74 -6.71 -8.01 6.22
N LYS A 75 -7.91 -7.47 6.44
CA LYS A 75 -8.46 -6.38 5.62
C LYS A 75 -7.65 -5.09 5.76
N LEU A 76 -7.34 -4.72 7.00
CA LEU A 76 -6.54 -3.52 7.28
C LEU A 76 -5.12 -3.66 6.73
N LEU A 77 -4.51 -4.84 6.87
CA LEU A 77 -3.22 -5.14 6.26
C LEU A 77 -3.28 -4.97 4.75
N PHE A 78 -4.27 -5.58 4.09
CA PHE A 78 -4.43 -5.50 2.64
C PHE A 78 -4.48 -4.03 2.17
N ILE A 79 -5.36 -3.22 2.76
CA ILE A 79 -5.49 -1.80 2.38
C ILE A 79 -4.21 -1.01 2.66
N LYS A 80 -3.54 -1.24 3.81
CA LYS A 80 -2.24 -0.59 4.09
C LYS A 80 -1.19 -0.93 3.03
N THR A 81 -1.11 -2.19 2.61
CA THR A 81 -0.15 -2.64 1.60
C THR A 81 -0.48 -2.07 0.23
N LEU A 82 -1.77 -1.93 -0.13
CA LEU A 82 -2.18 -1.23 -1.36
C LEU A 82 -1.75 0.24 -1.33
N ILE A 83 -2.05 0.98 -0.26
CA ILE A 83 -1.65 2.40 -0.12
C ILE A 83 -0.12 2.53 -0.21
N LEU A 84 0.62 1.61 0.43
CA LEU A 84 2.08 1.60 0.36
C LEU A 84 2.59 1.37 -1.07
N LEU A 85 1.93 0.51 -1.84
CA LEU A 85 2.26 0.23 -3.23
C LEU A 85 2.12 1.48 -4.09
N CYS A 86 1.05 2.25 -3.91
CA CYS A 86 0.84 3.51 -4.64
C CYS A 86 1.89 4.58 -4.35
N TYR A 87 2.67 4.44 -3.27
CA TYR A 87 3.79 5.32 -2.96
C TYR A 87 5.14 4.75 -3.39
N ALA A 88 5.20 3.53 -3.94
CA ALA A 88 6.45 2.85 -4.29
C ALA A 88 7.23 3.56 -5.41
N ASP A 89 6.54 4.21 -6.33
CA ASP A 89 7.11 5.00 -7.43
C ASP A 89 7.14 6.52 -7.14
N GLY A 90 6.64 6.93 -5.97
CA GLY A 90 6.55 8.32 -5.52
C GLY A 90 5.30 9.07 -6.00
N ARG A 91 4.34 8.41 -6.65
CA ARG A 91 3.11 9.06 -7.15
C ARG A 91 1.86 8.25 -6.83
N TYR A 92 1.11 8.72 -5.83
CA TYR A 92 -0.25 8.22 -5.65
C TYR A 92 -1.18 8.86 -6.68
N SER A 93 -1.56 8.08 -7.70
CA SER A 93 -2.42 8.57 -8.77
C SER A 93 -3.89 8.68 -8.30
N ALA A 94 -4.69 9.48 -9.02
CA ALA A 94 -6.14 9.54 -8.78
C ALA A 94 -6.85 8.21 -9.09
N GLY A 95 -6.38 7.47 -10.11
CA GLY A 95 -6.97 6.19 -10.50
C GLY A 95 -6.71 5.09 -9.46
N GLU A 96 -5.49 5.04 -8.95
CA GLU A 96 -5.13 4.12 -7.86
C GLU A 96 -5.87 4.49 -6.58
N ALA A 97 -5.97 5.79 -6.26
CA ALA A 97 -6.67 6.25 -5.07
C ALA A 97 -8.16 5.87 -5.08
N GLU A 98 -8.84 6.10 -6.20
CA GLU A 98 -10.24 5.69 -6.38
C GLU A 98 -10.41 4.18 -6.22
N GLU A 99 -9.47 3.38 -6.74
CA GLU A 99 -9.56 1.92 -6.65
C GLU A 99 -9.34 1.41 -5.22
N VAL A 100 -8.34 1.94 -4.51
CA VAL A 100 -8.05 1.57 -3.13
C VAL A 100 -9.21 1.96 -2.20
N GLU A 101 -9.79 3.15 -2.39
CA GLU A 101 -10.98 3.59 -1.64
C GLU A 101 -12.20 2.69 -1.93
N ARG A 102 -12.38 2.28 -3.20
CA ARG A 102 -13.43 1.33 -3.59
C ARG A 102 -13.24 -0.01 -2.88
N TYR A 103 -12.01 -0.55 -2.87
CA TYR A 103 -11.72 -1.82 -2.17
C TYR A 103 -11.94 -1.71 -0.66
N ALA A 104 -11.53 -0.60 -0.04
CA ALA A 104 -11.76 -0.37 1.39
C ALA A 104 -13.27 -0.39 1.70
N THR A 105 -14.07 0.32 0.90
CA THR A 105 -15.53 0.38 1.03
C THR A 105 -16.16 -1.01 0.88
N GLU A 106 -15.77 -1.77 -0.14
CA GLU A 106 -16.28 -3.12 -0.38
C GLU A 106 -15.92 -4.12 0.72
N LEU A 107 -14.77 -3.93 1.38
CA LEU A 107 -14.35 -4.74 2.53
C LEU A 107 -15.04 -4.34 3.85
N GLY A 108 -15.82 -3.26 3.83
CA GLY A 108 -16.55 -2.72 4.97
C GLY A 108 -15.71 -1.83 5.88
N ILE A 109 -14.62 -1.26 5.38
CA ILE A 109 -13.80 -0.28 6.09
C ILE A 109 -14.47 1.09 5.93
N SER A 110 -14.71 1.78 7.05
CA SER A 110 -15.33 3.11 7.03
C SER A 110 -14.37 4.17 6.47
N GLU A 111 -14.92 5.27 5.96
CA GLU A 111 -14.14 6.43 5.48
C GLU A 111 -13.17 6.96 6.55
N GLU A 112 -13.60 7.00 7.83
CA GLU A 112 -12.75 7.43 8.95
C GLU A 112 -11.58 6.47 9.18
N GLN A 113 -11.84 5.16 9.16
CA GLN A 113 -10.77 4.16 9.26
C GLN A 113 -9.83 4.25 8.06
N PHE A 114 -10.35 4.41 6.85
CA PHE A 114 -9.55 4.55 5.64
C PHE A 114 -8.61 5.75 5.71
N ALA A 115 -9.12 6.92 6.12
CA ALA A 115 -8.31 8.12 6.34
C ALA A 115 -7.19 7.88 7.37
N SER A 116 -7.51 7.20 8.48
CA SER A 116 -6.51 6.86 9.50
C SER A 116 -5.44 5.89 9.01
N LEU A 117 -5.81 4.88 8.20
CA LEU A 117 -4.84 3.97 7.56
C LEU A 117 -3.90 4.75 6.64
N HIS A 118 -4.44 5.68 5.87
CA HIS A 118 -3.69 6.50 4.94
C HIS A 118 -2.69 7.42 5.66
N GLU A 119 -3.12 8.11 6.72
CA GLU A 119 -2.22 8.89 7.60
C GLU A 119 -1.13 8.00 8.22
N SER A 120 -1.49 6.80 8.69
CA SER A 120 -0.52 5.88 9.27
C SER A 120 0.57 5.46 8.27
N VAL A 121 0.21 5.19 7.01
CA VAL A 121 1.17 4.82 5.95
C VAL A 121 2.12 5.98 5.67
N LYS A 122 1.57 7.18 5.55
CA LYS A 122 2.31 8.41 5.37
C LYS A 122 3.32 8.67 6.51
N ASP A 123 2.89 8.54 7.76
CA ASP A 123 3.75 8.67 8.93
C ASP A 123 4.88 7.63 8.93
N PHE A 124 4.58 6.39 8.52
CA PHE A 124 5.58 5.34 8.39
C PHE A 124 6.64 5.66 7.34
N LEU A 125 6.23 6.12 6.15
CA LEU A 125 7.15 6.53 5.08
C LEU A 125 8.07 7.68 5.55
N LEU A 126 7.51 8.69 6.20
CA LEU A 126 8.30 9.79 6.77
C LEU A 126 9.27 9.33 7.85
N ALA A 127 8.84 8.40 8.73
CA ALA A 127 9.71 7.87 9.77
C ALA A 127 10.95 7.19 9.18
N GLN A 128 10.82 6.42 8.09
CA GLN A 128 11.96 5.80 7.39
C GLN A 128 12.95 6.85 6.86
N LEU A 129 12.44 7.98 6.37
CA LEU A 129 13.25 9.08 5.85
C LEU A 129 13.86 9.96 6.95
N SER A 130 13.25 10.00 8.14
CA SER A 130 13.71 10.82 9.27
C SER A 130 15.17 10.49 9.68
N HIS A 131 15.61 9.27 9.41
CA HIS A 131 16.96 8.80 9.68
C HIS A 131 18.00 9.29 8.67
N LEU A 132 17.58 9.72 7.47
CA LEU A 132 18.46 10.13 6.36
C LEU A 132 18.89 11.61 6.45
N ALA A 133 18.41 12.35 7.45
CA ALA A 133 18.91 13.65 7.91
C ALA A 133 19.46 14.59 6.80
N ASN A 134 18.62 14.91 5.83
CA ASN A 134 18.69 16.18 5.11
C ASN A 134 17.29 16.79 5.11
N LEU A 135 17.10 17.87 5.88
CA LEU A 135 15.79 18.49 6.11
C LEU A 135 15.12 18.95 4.81
N ASP A 136 15.92 19.28 3.79
CA ASP A 136 15.42 19.65 2.47
C ASP A 136 14.82 18.47 1.71
N ALA A 137 15.44 17.29 1.77
CA ALA A 137 14.92 16.07 1.13
C ALA A 137 13.63 15.57 1.82
N LEU A 138 13.55 15.71 3.14
CA LEU A 138 12.33 15.42 3.90
C LEU A 138 11.17 16.36 3.53
N ARG A 139 11.47 17.63 3.27
CA ARG A 139 10.48 18.62 2.87
C ARG A 139 9.93 18.34 1.47
N GLU A 140 10.80 18.02 0.52
CA GLU A 140 10.42 17.66 -0.86
C GLU A 140 9.48 16.45 -0.86
N VAL A 141 9.82 15.40 -0.11
CA VAL A 141 8.96 14.20 0.00
C VAL A 141 7.65 14.52 0.75
N GLY A 142 7.67 15.34 1.80
CA GLY A 142 6.44 15.74 2.50
C GLY A 142 5.47 16.56 1.63
N GLU A 143 5.99 17.32 0.67
CA GLU A 143 5.19 18.05 -0.33
C GLU A 143 4.63 17.11 -1.42
N GLU A 144 5.37 16.06 -1.82
CA GLU A 144 4.90 15.02 -2.76
C GLU A 144 3.82 14.13 -2.14
N LEU A 145 3.95 13.80 -0.84
CA LEU A 145 2.96 13.04 -0.08
C LEU A 145 1.75 13.88 0.37
N GLU A 146 1.63 15.14 -0.07
CA GLU A 146 0.56 16.08 0.28
C GLU A 146 0.33 16.25 1.80
N MET A 147 1.37 16.09 2.62
CA MET A 147 1.30 16.28 4.08
C MET A 147 1.74 17.65 4.53
N LEU A 148 2.46 18.37 3.67
CA LEU A 148 2.90 19.73 3.91
C LEU A 148 2.31 20.66 2.85
N PRO A 149 1.82 21.86 3.23
CA PRO A 149 1.35 22.83 2.25
C PRO A 149 2.51 23.27 1.35
N LYS A 150 2.33 23.14 0.03
CA LYS A 150 3.30 23.62 -0.98
C LYS A 150 3.57 25.11 -0.76
N GLN A 151 4.78 25.48 -0.33
CA GLN A 151 5.14 26.89 -0.27
C GLN A 151 5.39 27.40 -1.69
N LYS A 152 4.65 28.44 -2.09
CA LYS A 152 5.00 29.25 -3.26
C LYS A 152 6.44 29.75 -3.05
N GLY A 153 7.31 29.41 -4.00
CA GLY A 153 8.74 29.72 -3.95
C GLY A 153 9.00 31.14 -3.47
N SER A 154 9.91 31.26 -2.51
CA SER A 154 10.53 32.53 -2.17
C SER A 154 11.42 32.92 -3.35
N GLU A 155 10.88 33.72 -4.27
CA GLU A 155 11.68 34.53 -5.18
C GLU A 155 12.52 35.50 -4.36
N ALA A 156 13.85 35.35 -4.42
CA ALA A 156 14.83 36.42 -4.20
C ALA A 156 16.14 36.05 -4.90
#